data_AF-A0AAD1M2S5-F1
#
_entry.id   AF-A0AAD1M2S5-F1
#
_cell.length_a   1.000
_cell.length_b   1.000
_cell.length_c   1.000
_cell.angle_alpha   90.00
_cell.angle_beta   90.00
_cell.angle_gamma   90.00
#
_symmetry.space_group_name_H-M   'P 1'
#
loop_
_entity.id
_entity.type
_entity.pdbx_description
1 polymer ?
#
loop_
_entity_poly.entity_id
_entity_poly.type
_entity_poly.pdbx_seq_one_letter_code
_entity_poly.pdbx_strand_id
1 'polypeptide(L)'
;MSDVVTSIDAVLDCRADGDGLSFGLGRHLHGAFGGAFGGAVAAAALQTARHAVSGRMPASLDIRFLRGLPAGTALAKGQAQ
;
A
#
# COMPACT_ATOMS: atom_id res chain seq x y z
N MET A 1 -7.72 -14.75 20.26
CA MET A 1 -6.97 -13.56 20.71
C MET A 1 -6.66 -12.76 19.45
N SER A 2 -7.40 -11.68 19.18
CA SER A 2 -7.20 -10.86 17.98
C SER A 2 -5.96 -10.01 18.20
N ASP A 3 -4.89 -10.23 17.45
CA ASP A 3 -3.77 -9.30 17.42
C ASP A 3 -4.31 -7.93 16.99
N VAL A 4 -4.11 -6.93 17.84
CA VAL A 4 -4.48 -5.56 17.52
C VAL A 4 -3.53 -5.08 16.44
N VAL A 5 -4.06 -4.85 15.25
CA VAL A 5 -3.35 -4.12 14.20
C VAL A 5 -3.12 -2.70 14.69
N THR A 6 -1.87 -2.35 15.00
CA THR A 6 -1.51 -1.04 15.57
C THR A 6 -1.15 0.00 14.51
N SER A 7 -0.86 -0.40 13.28
CA SER A 7 -0.54 0.50 12.16
C SER A 7 -0.86 -0.12 10.81
N ILE A 8 -1.21 0.72 9.84
CA ILE A 8 -1.37 0.32 8.44
C ILE A 8 -0.05 -0.20 7.85
N ASP A 9 1.10 0.28 8.34
CA ASP A 9 2.41 -0.18 7.88
C ASP A 9 2.64 -1.65 8.24
N ALA A 10 2.15 -2.09 9.41
CA ALA A 10 2.21 -3.48 9.83
C ALA A 10 1.27 -4.37 9.00
N VAL A 11 0.09 -3.86 8.62
CA VAL A 11 -0.84 -4.58 7.73
C VAL A 11 -0.21 -4.80 6.35
N LEU A 12 0.45 -3.78 5.82
CA LEU A 12 0.98 -3.79 4.46
C LEU A 12 2.41 -4.34 4.36
N ASP A 13 3.02 -4.70 5.50
CA ASP A 13 4.45 -5.00 5.62
C ASP A 13 5.32 -3.96 4.88
N CYS A 14 5.02 -2.69 5.15
CA CYS A 14 5.61 -1.53 4.46
C CYS A 14 7.04 -1.26 4.93
N ARG A 15 7.99 -1.14 4.00
CA ARG A 15 9.40 -0.81 4.28
C ARG A 15 9.92 0.20 3.28
N ALA A 16 10.82 1.08 3.72
CA ALA A 16 11.60 1.92 2.81
C ALA A 16 12.47 1.05 1.89
N ASP A 17 12.49 1.38 0.60
CA ASP A 17 13.29 0.69 -0.42
C ASP A 17 13.86 1.72 -1.40
N GLY A 18 15.09 2.16 -1.15
CA GLY A 18 15.73 3.25 -1.87
C GLY A 18 14.96 4.56 -1.77
N ASP A 19 14.54 5.09 -2.92
CA ASP A 19 13.70 6.29 -3.09
C ASP A 19 12.19 5.99 -3.05
N GLY A 20 11.80 4.73 -2.79
CA GLY A 20 10.42 4.27 -2.75
C GLY A 20 10.07 3.46 -1.51
N LEU A 21 8.97 2.71 -1.63
CA LEU A 21 8.51 1.77 -0.62
C LEU A 21 8.34 0.38 -1.23
N SER A 22 8.55 -0.64 -0.40
CA SER A 22 8.16 -2.03 -0.66
C SER A 22 7.05 -2.45 0.30
N PHE A 23 6.17 -3.34 -0.17
CA PHE A 23 5.01 -3.84 0.58
C PHE A 23 4.92 -5.36 0.44
N GLY A 24 4.80 -6.08 1.56
CA GLY A 24 4.58 -7.52 1.59
C GLY A 24 3.09 -7.85 1.54
N LEU A 25 2.50 -7.88 0.34
CA LEU A 25 1.08 -8.15 0.15
C LEU A 25 0.81 -9.66 0.15
N GLY A 26 0.64 -10.22 1.34
CA GLY A 26 0.33 -11.64 1.53
C GLY A 26 -1.06 -12.03 1.03
N ARG A 27 -1.29 -13.34 0.85
CA ARG A 27 -2.58 -13.91 0.42
C ARG A 27 -3.77 -13.53 1.30
N HIS A 28 -3.53 -13.22 2.58
CA HIS A 28 -4.56 -12.76 3.51
C HIS A 28 -5.13 -11.37 3.15
N LEU A 29 -4.42 -10.60 2.31
CA LEU A 29 -4.90 -9.32 1.76
C LEU A 29 -5.51 -9.48 0.37
N HIS A 30 -5.73 -10.70 -0.13
CA HIS A 30 -6.33 -10.91 -1.45
C HIS A 30 -7.86 -10.98 -1.38
N GLY A 31 -8.50 -10.40 -2.39
CA GLY A 31 -9.95 -10.48 -2.56
C GLY A 31 -10.40 -11.72 -3.34
N ALA A 32 -11.71 -11.89 -3.46
CA ALA A 32 -12.36 -13.04 -4.12
C ALA A 32 -12.00 -13.22 -5.61
N PHE A 33 -11.43 -12.20 -6.26
CA PHE A 33 -11.08 -12.19 -7.69
C PHE A 33 -9.60 -12.47 -7.97
N GLY A 34 -8.86 -12.99 -6.99
CA GLY A 34 -7.50 -13.52 -7.18
C GLY A 34 -6.36 -12.49 -7.07
N GLY A 35 -6.66 -11.19 -7.06
CA GLY A 35 -5.71 -10.11 -6.81
C GLY A 35 -5.76 -9.56 -5.38
N ALA A 36 -4.77 -8.74 -5.03
CA ALA A 36 -4.79 -7.95 -3.80
C ALA A 36 -6.09 -7.14 -3.68
N PHE A 37 -6.64 -7.07 -2.48
CA PHE A 37 -7.82 -6.29 -2.15
C PHE A 37 -7.56 -4.82 -2.49
N GLY A 38 -8.49 -4.19 -3.23
CA GLY A 38 -8.31 -2.82 -3.72
C GLY A 38 -8.00 -1.81 -2.62
N GLY A 39 -8.57 -1.98 -1.42
CA GLY A 39 -8.25 -1.13 -0.27
C GLY A 39 -6.81 -1.28 0.23
N ALA A 40 -6.20 -2.47 0.15
CA ALA A 40 -4.79 -2.66 0.51
C ALA A 40 -3.88 -1.95 -0.51
N VAL A 41 -4.21 -2.04 -1.80
CA VAL A 41 -3.48 -1.33 -2.86
C VAL A 41 -3.65 0.19 -2.72
N ALA A 42 -4.85 0.67 -2.39
CA ALA A 42 -5.11 2.09 -2.13
C ALA A 42 -4.36 2.61 -0.90
N ALA A 43 -4.30 1.83 0.18
CA ALA A 43 -3.53 2.18 1.38
C ALA A 43 -2.02 2.23 1.11
N ALA A 44 -1.50 1.28 0.33
CA ALA A 44 -0.10 1.30 -0.12
C ALA A 44 0.20 2.56 -0.96
N ALA A 45 -0.66 2.90 -1.93
CA ALA A 45 -0.51 4.12 -2.73
C ALA A 45 -0.54 5.39 -1.86
N LEU A 46 -1.40 5.45 -0.86
CA LEU A 46 -1.46 6.56 0.09
C LEU A 46 -0.18 6.67 0.93
N GLN A 47 0.38 5.55 1.39
CA GLN A 47 1.66 5.56 2.11
C GLN A 47 2.82 6.01 1.24
N THR A 48 2.85 5.57 -0.02
CA THR A 48 3.83 6.06 -1.00
C THR A 48 3.73 7.56 -1.21
N ALA A 49 2.51 8.13 -1.29
CA ALA A 49 2.33 9.58 -1.40
C ALA A 49 2.79 10.33 -0.14
N ARG A 50 2.48 9.83 1.06
CA ARG A 50 2.95 10.41 2.33
C ARG A 50 4.47 10.38 2.46
N HIS A 51 5.10 9.32 1.98
CA HIS A 51 6.56 9.19 1.94
C HIS A 51 7.20 10.20 0.98
N ALA A 52 6.61 10.40 -0.20
CA ALA A 52 7.12 11.33 -1.20
C ALA A 52 6.97 12.81 -0.80
N VAL A 53 5.96 13.16 0.00
CA VAL A 53 5.69 14.54 0.43
C VAL A 53 5.39 14.60 1.93
N SER A 54 6.43 14.78 2.74
CA SER A 54 6.31 14.86 4.19
C SER A 54 5.62 16.16 4.66
N GLY A 55 4.98 16.11 5.82
CA GLY A 55 4.36 17.27 6.46
C GLY A 55 3.01 17.71 5.86
N ARG A 56 2.47 16.99 4.87
CA ARG A 56 1.14 17.24 4.30
C ARG A 56 0.10 16.23 4.80
N MET A 57 -1.15 16.67 4.88
CA MET A 57 -2.29 15.81 5.18
C MET A 57 -3.07 15.49 3.89
N PRO A 58 -3.22 14.20 3.51
CA PRO A 58 -4.04 13.84 2.36
C PRO A 58 -5.52 14.19 2.60
N ALA A 59 -6.16 14.84 1.63
CA ALA A 59 -7.59 15.18 1.70
C ALA A 59 -8.48 14.21 0.89
N SER A 60 -7.95 13.63 -0.18
CA SER A 60 -8.66 12.71 -1.07
C SER A 60 -7.67 11.76 -1.77
N LEU A 61 -8.17 10.63 -2.26
CA LEU A 61 -7.43 9.67 -3.07
C LEU A 61 -8.29 9.27 -4.27
N ASP A 62 -7.76 9.41 -5.48
CA ASP A 62 -8.27 8.77 -6.69
C ASP A 62 -7.27 7.67 -7.09
N ILE A 63 -7.77 6.48 -7.38
CA ILE A 63 -6.96 5.32 -7.72
C ILE A 63 -7.59 4.54 -8.87
N ARG A 64 -6.75 4.14 -9.83
CA ARG A 64 -7.16 3.33 -10.98
C ARG A 64 -6.40 2.01 -10.99
N PHE A 65 -7.13 0.91 -10.97
CA PHE A 65 -6.56 -0.43 -11.05
C PHE A 65 -6.44 -0.84 -12.52
N LEU A 66 -5.21 -0.94 -13.01
CA LEU A 66 -4.95 -1.30 -14.42
C LEU A 66 -4.89 -2.82 -14.63
N ARG A 67 -4.39 -3.56 -13.63
CA ARG A 67 -4.17 -5.02 -13.66
C ARG A 67 -4.31 -5.59 -12.25
N GLY A 68 -4.55 -6.89 -12.16
CA GLY A 68 -4.50 -7.61 -10.89
C GLY A 68 -3.08 -7.62 -10.30
N LEU A 69 -2.95 -7.32 -9.02
CA LEU A 69 -1.68 -7.38 -8.29
C LEU A 69 -1.56 -8.76 -7.59
N PRO A 70 -0.56 -9.59 -7.94
CA PRO A 70 -0.37 -10.90 -7.31
C PRO A 70 0.18 -10.77 -5.88
N ALA A 71 0.13 -11.87 -5.13
CA ALA A 71 0.69 -11.93 -3.79
C ALA A 71 2.20 -11.87 -3.83
N GLY A 72 2.80 -11.28 -2.79
CA GLY A 72 4.24 -11.12 -2.65
C GLY A 72 4.63 -9.66 -2.50
N THR A 73 5.85 -9.34 -2.92
CA THR A 73 6.39 -7.99 -2.78
C THR A 73 5.90 -7.08 -3.90
N ALA A 74 5.25 -5.98 -3.54
CA ALA A 74 4.97 -4.87 -4.43
C ALA A 74 5.93 -3.72 -4.15
N LEU A 75 6.36 -3.02 -5.22
CA LEU A 75 7.23 -1.84 -5.14
C LEU A 75 6.46 -0.62 -5.62
N ALA A 76 6.64 0.52 -4.97
CA ALA A 76 6.02 1.76 -5.37
C ALA A 76 6.93 2.96 -5.12
N LYS A 77 6.86 3.93 -6.04
CA LYS A 77 7.53 5.22 -5.93
C LYS A 77 6.51 6.32 -6.14
N GLY A 78 6.58 7.35 -5.30
CA GLY A 78 5.73 8.53 -5.42
C GLY A 78 6.48 9.63 -6.17
N GLN A 79 5.74 10.48 -6.87
CA GLN A 79 6.27 11.70 -7.45
C GLN A 79 5.42 12.87 -6.96
N ALA A 80 6.07 13.90 -6.43
CA ALA A 80 5.43 15.17 -6.14
C ALA A 80 5.29 15.95 -7.45
N GLN A 81 4.10 16.50 -7.70
CA GLN A 81 3.90 17.53 -8.73
C GLN A 81 4.28 18.90 -8.18
#